data_AF-A0A8X7MUV2-F1
#
_entry.id   AF-A0A8X7MUV2-F1
#
_cell.length_a   1.000
_cell.length_b   1.000
_cell.length_c   1.000
_cell.angle_alpha   90.00
_cell.angle_beta   90.00
_cell.angle_gamma   90.00
#
_symmetry.space_group_name_H-M   'P 1'
#
loop_
_entity.id
_entity.type
_entity.pdbx_description
1 polymer ?
#
loop_
_entity_poly.entity_id
_entity_poly.type
_entity_poly.pdbx_seq_one_letter_code
_entity_poly.pdbx_strand_id
1 'polypeptide(L)'
;MPRNRPRSRIHPSGIWPRVQVSYIFHLKDGVPKFTDPSSAAVRFTTGKGYLFDAVFLAAPFHSTGIAILNSRAATSVPPQAYVHLHVTLIITSAPRPRPESFGRGAGDRIARTVLTTGVGARKGGKLPDFNSLSYLRRLPRLPKADSASNSRSHPNPPLLPLTPPVSAQDNTDSDFLVKIFSQNPISDERLAELFGAGTMKWVYRKEWDAYPVLEPITEYPPIELDEGLYYVNALEPMISTMETSTVAARNAVALLLEKWYGSELVHGGKDCPWRSSRPAGEGKGSADNDEEDGEIHKGRQKTYSWDEAVEGDEWSGWGCRSG
;
A
#
# COMPACT_ATOMS: atom_id res chain seq x y z
N MET A 1 -56.17 -2.89 22.19
CA MET A 1 -55.41 -2.40 21.01
C MET A 1 -53.96 -2.15 21.41
N PRO A 2 -53.01 -2.90 20.83
CA PRO A 2 -51.66 -2.38 20.62
C PRO A 2 -51.29 -2.44 19.13
N ARG A 3 -50.66 -1.37 18.66
CA ARG A 3 -50.33 -1.06 17.26
C ARG A 3 -49.20 -1.94 16.72
N ASN A 4 -49.41 -2.45 15.51
CA ASN A 4 -48.39 -3.04 14.62
C ASN A 4 -47.19 -2.08 14.43
N ARG A 5 -45.97 -2.59 14.64
CA ARG A 5 -44.74 -2.02 14.03
C ARG A 5 -44.31 -2.94 12.88
N PRO A 6 -43.97 -2.41 11.69
CA PRO A 6 -43.45 -3.23 10.61
C PRO A 6 -42.01 -3.65 10.90
N ARG A 7 -41.70 -4.94 10.71
CA ARG A 7 -40.35 -5.49 10.73
C ARG A 7 -39.59 -5.00 9.49
N SER A 8 -38.63 -4.10 9.67
CA SER A 8 -37.64 -3.79 8.63
C SER A 8 -36.67 -4.96 8.47
N ARG A 9 -36.55 -5.46 7.23
CA ARG A 9 -35.60 -6.49 6.82
C ARG A 9 -34.17 -6.07 7.21
N ILE A 10 -33.51 -6.91 8.00
CA ILE A 10 -32.07 -6.83 8.26
C ILE A 10 -31.39 -7.42 7.03
N HIS A 11 -30.72 -6.57 6.24
CA HIS A 11 -29.70 -7.03 5.31
C HIS A 11 -28.46 -7.45 6.13
N PRO A 12 -27.89 -8.65 5.90
CA PRO A 12 -26.68 -9.05 6.59
C PRO A 12 -25.50 -8.26 6.01
N SER A 13 -25.12 -7.18 6.70
CA SER A 13 -23.85 -6.49 6.51
C SER A 13 -22.73 -7.42 6.99
N GLY A 14 -22.13 -8.16 6.06
CA GLY A 14 -20.89 -8.89 6.30
C GLY A 14 -19.76 -7.91 6.60
N ILE A 15 -19.26 -7.98 7.83
CA ILE A 15 -18.13 -7.22 8.36
C ILE A 15 -16.85 -7.94 7.92
N TRP A 16 -16.17 -7.46 6.87
CA TRP A 16 -14.71 -7.60 6.59
C TRP A 16 -14.34 -6.53 5.54
N PRO A 17 -13.10 -5.99 5.54
CA PRO A 17 -12.88 -4.58 5.21
C PRO A 17 -13.03 -4.34 3.70
N ARG A 18 -13.89 -3.39 3.34
CA ARG A 18 -13.51 -2.47 2.27
C ARG A 18 -12.22 -1.82 2.76
N VAL A 19 -11.07 -2.27 2.27
CA VAL A 19 -9.81 -1.55 2.46
C VAL A 19 -9.90 -0.30 1.58
N GLN A 20 -10.72 0.64 2.01
CA GLN A 20 -10.52 2.05 1.74
C GLN A 20 -10.02 2.57 3.07
N VAL A 21 -8.70 2.55 3.21
CA VAL A 21 -8.04 3.10 4.39
C VAL A 21 -8.16 4.61 4.28
N SER A 22 -9.19 5.17 4.89
CA SER A 22 -9.28 6.61 5.14
C SER A 22 -9.17 6.80 6.65
N TYR A 23 -7.94 6.79 7.17
CA TYR A 23 -7.71 7.18 8.56
C TYR A 23 -7.60 8.69 8.62
N ILE A 24 -8.60 9.36 9.20
CA ILE A 24 -8.39 10.67 9.80
C ILE A 24 -7.91 10.39 11.22
N PHE A 25 -6.61 10.61 11.47
CA PHE A 25 -6.09 10.58 12.83
C PHE A 25 -6.42 11.89 13.52
N HIS A 26 -6.87 11.79 14.77
CA HIS A 26 -7.25 12.91 15.62
C HIS A 26 -6.42 12.84 16.90
N LEU A 27 -5.63 13.87 17.15
CA LEU A 27 -4.92 14.07 18.41
C LEU A 27 -5.77 15.02 19.25
N LYS A 28 -6.35 14.51 20.35
CA LYS A 28 -6.98 15.35 21.38
C LYS A 28 -6.18 15.20 22.66
N ASP A 29 -5.54 16.27 23.09
CA ASP A 29 -5.21 16.48 24.49
C ASP A 29 -5.66 17.89 24.88
N GLY A 30 -6.66 17.96 25.76
CA GLY A 30 -7.12 19.23 26.35
C GLY A 30 -8.52 19.69 25.91
N VAL A 31 -9.18 20.40 26.84
CA VAL A 31 -10.52 20.99 26.72
C VAL A 31 -10.62 21.83 25.43
N PRO A 32 -11.71 21.72 24.64
CA PRO A 32 -11.81 22.40 23.35
C PRO A 32 -11.86 23.92 23.55
N LYS A 33 -10.78 24.61 23.16
CA LYS A 33 -10.81 26.06 22.93
C LYS A 33 -11.26 26.30 21.49
N PHE A 34 -12.58 26.26 21.27
CA PHE A 34 -13.18 26.69 20.01
C PHE A 34 -13.05 28.21 19.86
N THR A 35 -11.90 28.70 19.40
CA THR A 35 -11.71 30.12 19.05
C THR A 35 -10.66 30.40 17.97
N ASP A 36 -10.01 29.39 17.36
CA ASP A 36 -9.00 29.66 16.33
C ASP A 36 -9.56 29.53 14.90
N PRO A 37 -9.49 30.57 14.04
CA PRO A 37 -9.86 30.49 12.62
C PRO A 37 -9.04 29.51 11.76
N SER A 38 -7.98 28.88 12.30
CA SER A 38 -7.10 27.92 11.61
C SER A 38 -7.61 26.47 11.53
N SER A 39 -8.77 26.15 12.11
CA SER A 39 -9.28 24.76 12.13
C SER A 39 -9.80 24.28 10.76
N ALA A 40 -9.34 23.09 10.34
CA ALA A 40 -9.76 22.49 9.07
C ALA A 40 -11.17 21.89 9.18
N ALA A 41 -12.07 22.30 8.28
CA ALA A 41 -13.43 21.78 8.18
C ALA A 41 -13.54 20.68 7.11
N VAL A 42 -13.73 19.44 7.55
CA VAL A 42 -13.85 18.29 6.65
C VAL A 42 -15.31 17.84 6.55
N ARG A 43 -15.81 17.68 5.32
CA ARG A 43 -17.14 17.16 5.05
C ARG A 43 -17.08 15.86 4.27
N PHE A 44 -17.74 14.84 4.80
CA PHE A 44 -17.92 13.57 4.10
C PHE A 44 -19.07 13.67 3.10
N THR A 45 -19.00 12.89 2.02
CA THR A 45 -20.08 12.71 1.03
C THR A 45 -21.43 12.29 1.65
N THR A 46 -21.42 11.70 2.85
CA THR A 46 -22.63 11.38 3.63
C THR A 46 -23.32 12.61 4.25
N GLY A 47 -22.78 13.81 4.03
CA GLY A 47 -23.36 15.07 4.49
C GLY A 47 -22.96 15.50 5.90
N LYS A 48 -22.28 14.63 6.67
CA LYS A 48 -21.75 14.95 8.00
C LYS A 48 -20.42 15.69 7.89
N GLY A 49 -20.29 16.80 8.60
CA GLY A 49 -19.06 17.59 8.70
C GLY A 49 -18.52 17.62 10.12
N TYR A 50 -17.20 17.67 10.25
CA TYR A 50 -16.49 17.73 11.53
C TYR A 50 -15.36 18.75 11.43
N LEU A 51 -15.04 19.37 12.57
CA LEU A 51 -13.92 20.28 12.72
C LEU A 51 -12.77 19.54 13.40
N PHE A 52 -11.56 19.80 12.91
CA PHE A 52 -10.33 19.21 13.42
C PHE A 52 -9.23 20.27 13.51
N ASP A 53 -8.36 20.13 14.52
CA ASP A 53 -7.16 20.98 14.65
C ASP A 53 -6.08 20.59 13.62
N ALA A 54 -6.01 19.29 13.28
CA ALA A 54 -5.20 18.77 12.20
C ALA A 54 -5.84 17.54 11.54
N VAL A 55 -5.61 17.35 10.24
CA VAL A 55 -6.13 16.26 9.41
C VAL A 55 -5.00 15.68 8.58
N PHE A 56 -4.80 14.37 8.68
CA PHE A 56 -3.93 13.62 7.78
C PHE A 56 -4.79 12.86 6.77
N LEU A 57 -4.60 13.14 5.49
CA LEU A 57 -5.25 12.45 4.38
C LEU A 57 -4.32 11.38 3.83
N ALA A 58 -4.56 10.12 4.23
CA ALA A 58 -3.78 8.94 3.84
C ALA A 58 -4.53 8.06 2.82
N ALA A 59 -5.15 8.69 1.84
CA ALA A 59 -5.87 8.02 0.76
C ALA A 59 -5.78 8.84 -0.53
N PRO A 60 -5.94 8.24 -1.73
CA PRO A 60 -5.92 8.98 -2.98
C PRO A 60 -6.99 10.07 -2.99
N PHE A 61 -6.58 11.32 -3.18
CA PHE A 61 -7.42 12.50 -2.92
C PHE A 61 -8.79 12.41 -3.61
N HIS A 62 -8.78 12.11 -4.91
CA HIS A 62 -9.96 12.09 -5.77
C HIS A 62 -10.86 10.85 -5.60
N SER A 63 -10.40 9.79 -4.92
CA SER A 63 -11.20 8.59 -4.68
C SER A 63 -11.81 8.53 -3.27
N THR A 64 -11.44 9.47 -2.39
CA THR A 64 -11.88 9.47 -0.98
C THR A 64 -13.37 9.71 -0.78
N GLY A 65 -14.02 10.44 -1.70
CA GLY A 65 -15.37 10.96 -1.46
C GLY A 65 -15.44 11.93 -0.29
N ILE A 66 -14.34 12.64 0.00
CA ILE A 66 -14.25 13.69 1.01
C ILE A 66 -14.18 15.04 0.30
N ALA A 67 -14.98 16.00 0.76
CA ALA A 67 -14.89 17.39 0.34
C ALA A 67 -14.29 18.21 1.47
N ILE A 68 -13.20 18.92 1.16
CA ILE A 68 -12.55 19.83 2.09
C ILE A 68 -13.14 21.21 1.83
N LEU A 69 -13.82 21.77 2.83
CA LEU A 69 -14.52 23.03 2.68
C LEU A 69 -13.56 24.18 2.95
N ASN A 70 -13.75 25.30 2.23
CA ASN A 70 -12.97 26.53 2.40
C ASN A 70 -11.46 26.34 2.23
N SER A 71 -11.03 25.35 1.43
CA SER A 71 -9.63 25.04 1.20
C SER A 71 -9.30 25.01 -0.30
N ARG A 72 -8.06 25.37 -0.64
CA ARG A 72 -7.52 25.23 -2.01
C ARG A 72 -6.97 23.83 -2.32
N ALA A 73 -7.03 22.91 -1.35
CA ALA A 73 -6.52 21.54 -1.44
C ALA A 73 -6.89 20.82 -2.75
N ALA A 74 -8.14 20.94 -3.20
CA ALA A 74 -8.61 20.27 -4.41
C ALA A 74 -7.95 20.77 -5.71
N THR A 75 -7.50 22.03 -5.74
CA THR A 75 -6.78 22.60 -6.89
C THR A 75 -5.30 22.21 -6.87
N SER A 76 -4.74 21.95 -5.68
CA SER A 76 -3.32 21.60 -5.50
C SER A 76 -3.01 20.13 -5.75
N VAL A 77 -4.03 19.26 -5.87
CA VAL A 77 -3.83 17.83 -6.14
C VAL A 77 -4.36 17.47 -7.52
N PRO A 78 -3.47 17.22 -8.52
CA PRO A 78 -3.91 16.87 -9.86
C PRO A 78 -4.67 15.53 -9.86
N PRO A 79 -5.68 15.34 -10.72
CA PRO A 79 -6.32 14.05 -10.95
C PRO A 79 -5.30 13.03 -11.46
N GLN A 80 -5.35 11.82 -10.91
CA GLN A 80 -4.41 10.76 -11.22
C GLN A 80 -5.18 9.51 -11.66
N ALA A 81 -4.86 9.00 -12.84
CA ALA A 81 -5.36 7.71 -13.29
C ALA A 81 -4.72 6.60 -12.46
N TYR A 82 -5.47 5.53 -12.16
CA TYR A 82 -4.98 4.36 -11.44
C TYR A 82 -4.95 3.13 -12.35
N VAL A 83 -4.00 2.24 -12.10
CA VAL A 83 -3.95 0.92 -12.73
C VAL A 83 -5.00 0.03 -12.09
N HIS A 84 -6.07 -0.23 -12.85
CA HIS A 84 -7.10 -1.17 -12.46
C HIS A 84 -6.58 -2.61 -12.60
N LEU A 85 -6.53 -3.35 -11.49
CA LEU A 85 -6.03 -4.73 -11.46
C LEU A 85 -7.09 -5.70 -10.97
N HIS A 86 -7.09 -6.87 -11.60
CA HIS A 86 -7.82 -8.04 -11.13
C HIS A 86 -6.84 -9.00 -10.44
N VAL A 87 -7.20 -9.41 -9.23
CA VAL A 87 -6.50 -10.42 -8.45
C VAL A 87 -7.36 -11.64 -8.34
N THR A 88 -6.86 -12.77 -8.83
CA THR A 88 -7.50 -14.07 -8.67
C THR A 88 -6.68 -14.91 -7.71
N LEU A 89 -7.28 -15.27 -6.58
CA LEU A 89 -6.74 -16.25 -5.65
C LEU A 89 -7.43 -17.59 -5.88
N ILE A 90 -6.64 -18.66 -5.96
CA ILE A 90 -7.13 -20.00 -6.30
C ILE A 90 -6.55 -20.99 -5.31
N ILE A 91 -7.37 -21.93 -4.87
CA ILE A 91 -6.89 -23.18 -4.29
C ILE A 91 -7.09 -24.26 -5.34
N THR A 92 -6.00 -24.88 -5.78
CA THR A 92 -6.01 -25.94 -6.80
C THR A 92 -5.21 -27.16 -6.36
N SER A 93 -5.62 -28.34 -6.79
CA SER A 93 -4.84 -29.56 -6.69
C SER A 93 -3.72 -29.66 -7.73
N ALA A 94 -3.68 -28.76 -8.72
CA ALA A 94 -2.70 -28.78 -9.80
C ALA A 94 -1.34 -28.27 -9.28
N PRO A 95 -0.27 -29.09 -9.29
CA PRO A 95 1.02 -28.70 -8.71
C PRO A 95 1.77 -27.63 -9.52
N ARG A 96 1.39 -27.46 -10.79
CA ARG A 96 1.91 -26.48 -11.76
C ARG A 96 0.82 -26.14 -12.79
N PRO A 97 0.96 -25.01 -13.51
CA PRO A 97 0.14 -24.75 -14.69
C PRO A 97 0.40 -25.77 -15.80
N ARG A 98 -0.60 -25.99 -16.64
CA ARG A 98 -0.55 -26.84 -17.82
C ARG A 98 0.42 -26.27 -18.86
N PRO A 99 1.42 -27.05 -19.33
CA PRO A 99 2.38 -26.59 -20.33
C PRO A 99 1.75 -26.08 -21.62
N GLU A 100 0.64 -26.70 -22.04
CA GLU A 100 -0.03 -26.40 -23.31
C GLU A 100 -0.58 -24.97 -23.32
N SER A 101 -0.96 -24.43 -22.16
CA SER A 101 -1.40 -23.03 -22.00
C SER A 101 -0.27 -22.01 -22.27
N PHE A 102 0.98 -22.47 -22.34
CA PHE A 102 2.18 -21.68 -22.62
C PHE A 102 2.81 -22.03 -23.98
N GLY A 103 2.11 -22.81 -24.82
CA GLY A 103 2.66 -23.30 -26.08
C GLY A 103 3.80 -24.30 -25.90
N ARG A 104 3.82 -25.02 -24.77
CA ARG A 104 4.83 -26.04 -24.42
C ARG A 104 4.25 -27.44 -24.56
N GLY A 105 5.12 -28.45 -24.71
CA GLY A 105 4.70 -29.84 -24.84
C GLY A 105 4.19 -30.41 -23.52
N ALA A 106 3.30 -31.40 -23.56
CA ALA A 106 2.66 -31.98 -22.36
C ALA A 106 3.67 -32.55 -21.32
N GLY A 107 4.89 -32.90 -21.74
CA GLY A 107 5.96 -33.36 -20.86
C GLY A 107 6.79 -32.24 -20.22
N ASP A 108 6.62 -30.99 -20.66
CA ASP A 108 7.40 -29.86 -20.17
C ASP A 108 6.96 -29.46 -18.75
N ARG A 109 7.85 -28.78 -18.02
CA ARG A 109 7.55 -28.28 -16.68
C ARG A 109 7.49 -26.76 -16.71
N ILE A 110 6.35 -26.21 -16.29
CA ILE A 110 6.17 -24.76 -16.14
C ILE A 110 6.62 -24.30 -14.75
N ALA A 111 7.23 -23.12 -14.68
CA ALA A 111 7.62 -22.52 -13.42
C ALA A 111 6.39 -22.22 -12.53
N ARG A 112 6.59 -22.30 -11.21
CA ARG A 112 5.56 -21.93 -10.22
C ARG A 112 5.36 -20.43 -10.06
N THR A 113 6.30 -19.65 -10.57
CA THR A 113 6.19 -18.21 -10.72
C THR A 113 6.43 -17.89 -12.18
N VAL A 114 5.42 -17.28 -12.80
CA VAL A 114 5.47 -16.82 -14.19
C VAL A 114 5.24 -15.32 -14.18
N LEU A 115 6.18 -14.58 -14.75
CA LEU A 115 6.06 -13.14 -15.02
C LEU A 115 5.96 -12.98 -16.53
N THR A 116 4.98 -12.20 -16.98
CA THR A 116 4.78 -11.97 -18.41
C THR A 116 5.26 -10.58 -18.80
N THR A 117 5.57 -10.40 -20.07
CA THR A 117 5.92 -9.10 -20.64
C THR A 117 5.10 -8.86 -21.89
N GLY A 118 4.88 -7.59 -22.23
CA GLY A 118 4.16 -7.20 -23.45
C GLY A 118 4.99 -7.33 -24.74
N VAL A 119 6.16 -7.97 -24.72
CA VAL A 119 7.08 -8.01 -25.88
C VAL A 119 6.44 -8.70 -27.09
N GLY A 120 5.67 -9.77 -26.86
CA GLY A 120 4.93 -10.45 -27.94
C GLY A 120 3.89 -9.56 -28.59
N ALA A 121 3.16 -8.78 -27.80
CA ALA A 121 2.16 -7.84 -28.30
C ALA A 121 2.78 -6.71 -29.13
N ARG A 122 3.96 -6.21 -28.72
CA ARG A 122 4.71 -5.21 -29.50
C ARG A 122 5.15 -5.71 -30.88
N LYS A 123 5.19 -7.02 -31.09
CA LYS A 123 5.47 -7.66 -32.38
C LYS A 123 4.20 -8.07 -33.15
N GLY A 124 3.04 -7.51 -32.80
CA GLY A 124 1.75 -7.81 -33.43
C GLY A 124 1.04 -9.05 -32.87
N GLY A 125 1.54 -9.64 -31.79
CA GLY A 125 0.90 -10.75 -31.09
C GLY A 125 -0.21 -10.29 -30.12
N LYS A 126 -0.78 -11.26 -29.39
CA LYS A 126 -1.73 -10.99 -28.31
C LYS A 126 -1.00 -10.54 -27.04
N LEU A 127 -1.61 -9.65 -26.26
CA LEU A 127 -1.18 -9.38 -24.89
C LEU A 127 -1.33 -10.64 -24.02
N PRO A 128 -0.44 -10.86 -23.03
CA PRO A 128 -0.61 -11.94 -22.06
C PRO A 128 -1.92 -11.78 -21.28
N ASP A 129 -2.58 -12.89 -20.96
CA ASP A 129 -3.85 -12.87 -20.22
C ASP A 129 -3.67 -12.41 -18.75
N PHE A 130 -2.45 -12.50 -18.23
CA PHE A 130 -2.09 -12.11 -16.86
C PHE A 130 -0.70 -11.50 -16.83
N ASN A 131 -0.43 -10.61 -15.87
CA ASN A 131 0.87 -10.00 -15.61
C ASN A 131 1.79 -10.95 -14.83
N SER A 132 1.23 -11.62 -13.83
CA SER A 132 1.96 -12.62 -13.06
C SER A 132 1.06 -13.71 -12.51
N LEU A 133 1.63 -14.92 -12.38
CA LEU A 133 1.04 -16.08 -11.74
C LEU A 133 2.06 -16.62 -10.75
N SER A 134 1.66 -16.84 -9.50
CA SER A 134 2.56 -17.32 -8.45
C SER A 134 1.87 -18.33 -7.54
N TYR A 135 2.49 -19.49 -7.37
CA TYR A 135 2.16 -20.43 -6.32
C TYR A 135 2.74 -19.90 -5.01
N LEU A 136 1.88 -19.40 -4.12
CA LEU A 136 2.29 -18.73 -2.88
C LEU A 136 2.60 -19.70 -1.75
N ARG A 137 1.78 -20.75 -1.63
CA ARG A 137 1.85 -21.68 -0.50
C ARG A 137 1.29 -23.04 -0.92
N ARG A 138 1.92 -24.10 -0.44
CA ARG A 138 1.34 -25.45 -0.45
C ARG A 138 0.43 -25.61 0.75
N LEU A 139 -0.68 -26.32 0.59
CA LEU A 139 -1.68 -26.55 1.62
C LEU A 139 -1.86 -28.07 1.81
N PRO A 140 -2.24 -28.51 3.02
CA PRO A 140 -2.79 -29.86 3.20
C PRO A 140 -3.95 -30.11 2.23
N ARG A 141 -4.20 -31.37 1.88
CA ARG A 141 -5.32 -31.72 1.01
C ARG A 141 -6.64 -31.28 1.64
N LEU A 142 -7.31 -30.33 1.01
CA LEU A 142 -8.62 -29.88 1.43
C LEU A 142 -9.69 -30.84 0.87
N PRO A 143 -10.75 -31.15 1.63
CA PRO A 143 -11.91 -31.84 1.10
C PRO A 143 -12.41 -31.10 -0.14
N LYS A 144 -12.85 -31.85 -1.15
CA LYS A 144 -13.57 -31.24 -2.27
C LYS A 144 -14.83 -30.64 -1.66
N ALA A 145 -15.01 -29.32 -1.74
CA ALA A 145 -16.24 -28.70 -1.24
C ALA A 145 -17.43 -29.39 -1.92
N ASP A 146 -18.39 -29.87 -1.13
CA ASP A 146 -19.57 -30.52 -1.67
C ASP A 146 -20.23 -29.56 -2.67
N SER A 147 -20.37 -30.01 -3.91
CA SER A 147 -21.04 -29.28 -5.00
C SER A 147 -22.51 -28.90 -4.69
N ALA A 148 -23.00 -29.19 -3.48
CA ALA A 148 -24.33 -28.89 -2.97
C ALA A 148 -24.49 -27.45 -2.44
N SER A 149 -23.40 -26.72 -2.19
CA SER A 149 -23.46 -25.28 -1.90
C SER A 149 -23.18 -24.51 -3.19
N ASN A 150 -24.23 -24.25 -3.97
CA ASN A 150 -24.25 -23.35 -5.14
C ASN A 150 -23.98 -21.87 -4.78
N SER A 151 -23.09 -21.61 -3.82
CA SER A 151 -22.57 -20.27 -3.55
C SER A 151 -21.38 -20.05 -4.47
N ARG A 152 -21.65 -19.55 -5.69
CA ARG A 152 -20.66 -19.16 -6.73
C ARG A 152 -19.72 -18.01 -6.31
N SER A 153 -19.57 -17.79 -5.02
CA SER A 153 -18.77 -16.72 -4.43
C SER A 153 -18.81 -16.90 -2.92
N HIS A 154 -18.14 -17.91 -2.37
CA HIS A 154 -17.86 -17.89 -0.92
C HIS A 154 -16.77 -16.83 -0.69
N PRO A 155 -17.10 -15.67 -0.07
CA PRO A 155 -16.19 -14.52 -0.01
C PRO A 155 -15.03 -14.74 0.96
N ASN A 156 -15.12 -15.77 1.81
CA ASN A 156 -14.10 -16.05 2.81
C ASN A 156 -13.25 -17.23 2.35
N PRO A 157 -11.91 -17.12 2.38
CA PRO A 157 -11.05 -18.27 2.19
C PRO A 157 -11.37 -19.32 3.25
N PRO A 158 -11.20 -20.63 2.95
CA PRO A 158 -11.13 -21.63 4.01
C PRO A 158 -10.11 -21.16 5.03
N LEU A 159 -10.33 -21.39 6.33
CA LEU A 159 -9.34 -21.06 7.36
C LEU A 159 -8.05 -21.83 7.06
N LEU A 160 -7.09 -21.15 6.43
CA LEU A 160 -5.83 -21.77 6.02
C LEU A 160 -4.90 -21.85 7.22
N PRO A 161 -4.25 -23.00 7.47
CA PRO A 161 -3.23 -23.10 8.49
C PRO A 161 -2.14 -22.04 8.26
N LEU A 162 -1.77 -21.32 9.32
CA LEU A 162 -0.69 -20.33 9.27
C LEU A 162 0.68 -21.00 9.11
N THR A 163 0.80 -22.28 9.46
CA THR A 163 2.01 -23.09 9.32
C THR A 163 2.20 -23.57 7.88
N PRO A 164 3.37 -23.32 7.25
CA PRO A 164 3.68 -23.89 5.95
C PRO A 164 3.86 -25.41 6.07
N PRO A 165 3.41 -26.22 5.10
CA PRO A 165 3.70 -27.64 5.10
C PRO A 165 5.19 -27.88 4.86
N VAL A 166 5.73 -28.85 5.59
CA VAL A 166 7.17 -29.08 5.82
C VAL A 166 7.88 -29.83 4.68
N SER A 167 7.18 -30.21 3.60
CA SER A 167 7.74 -31.04 2.53
C SER A 167 7.93 -30.28 1.21
N ALA A 168 9.15 -30.32 0.66
CA ALA A 168 9.50 -29.76 -0.64
C ALA A 168 9.07 -30.65 -1.83
N GLN A 169 8.80 -31.95 -1.61
CA GLN A 169 8.52 -32.92 -2.67
C GLN A 169 7.09 -32.79 -3.21
N ASP A 170 6.88 -32.76 -4.52
CA ASP A 170 5.56 -32.75 -5.14
C ASP A 170 4.79 -34.06 -4.86
N ASN A 171 4.18 -34.15 -3.69
CA ASN A 171 3.26 -35.23 -3.35
C ASN A 171 1.88 -34.92 -3.93
N THR A 172 1.23 -35.94 -4.50
CA THR A 172 -0.11 -35.86 -5.11
C THR A 172 -1.21 -35.49 -4.13
N ASP A 173 -0.87 -35.40 -2.85
CA ASP A 173 -1.78 -35.22 -1.72
C ASP A 173 -1.72 -33.80 -1.13
N SER A 174 -1.42 -32.81 -1.96
CA SER A 174 -1.38 -31.40 -1.56
C SER A 174 -2.25 -30.55 -2.46
N ASP A 175 -2.72 -29.43 -1.90
CA ASP A 175 -3.30 -28.34 -2.66
C ASP A 175 -2.35 -27.14 -2.66
N PHE A 176 -2.66 -26.14 -3.48
CA PHE A 176 -1.79 -24.99 -3.69
C PHE A 176 -2.63 -23.72 -3.71
N LEU A 177 -2.20 -22.74 -2.91
CA LEU A 177 -2.67 -21.37 -3.00
C LEU A 177 -1.90 -20.66 -4.12
N VAL A 178 -2.63 -20.26 -5.16
CA VAL A 178 -2.10 -19.56 -6.32
C VAL A 178 -2.69 -18.17 -6.37
N LYS A 179 -1.86 -17.18 -6.70
CA LYS A 179 -2.28 -15.79 -6.95
C LYS A 179 -1.96 -15.44 -8.39
N ILE A 180 -2.92 -14.81 -9.05
CA ILE A 180 -2.79 -14.27 -10.40
C ILE A 180 -3.12 -12.79 -10.37
N PHE A 181 -2.23 -11.98 -10.94
CA PHE A 181 -2.50 -10.58 -11.25
C PHE A 181 -2.73 -10.44 -12.75
N SER A 182 -3.82 -9.79 -13.15
CA SER A 182 -4.17 -9.56 -14.55
C SER A 182 -4.82 -8.20 -14.76
N GLN A 183 -4.71 -7.69 -16.00
CA GLN A 183 -5.36 -6.46 -16.43
C GLN A 183 -6.86 -6.64 -16.68
N ASN A 184 -7.31 -7.86 -16.96
CA ASN A 184 -8.71 -8.20 -17.21
C ASN A 184 -9.15 -9.34 -16.29
N PRO A 185 -10.46 -9.53 -16.05
CA PRO A 185 -10.96 -10.68 -15.31
C PRO A 185 -10.57 -12.00 -15.98
N ILE A 186 -10.12 -12.98 -15.20
CA ILE A 186 -9.85 -14.33 -15.70
C ILE A 186 -11.07 -15.22 -15.50
N SER A 187 -11.60 -15.75 -16.59
CA SER A 187 -12.79 -16.62 -16.59
C SER A 187 -12.50 -18.01 -16.03
N ASP A 188 -13.53 -18.73 -15.59
CA ASP A 188 -13.38 -20.09 -15.05
C ASP A 188 -12.88 -21.07 -16.12
N GLU A 189 -13.26 -20.86 -17.38
CA GLU A 189 -12.78 -21.65 -18.53
C GLU A 189 -11.27 -21.46 -18.70
N ARG A 190 -10.78 -20.20 -18.63
CA ARG A 190 -9.36 -19.93 -18.74
C ARG A 190 -8.57 -20.50 -17.55
N LEU A 191 -9.15 -20.50 -16.35
CA LEU A 191 -8.54 -21.19 -15.21
C LEU A 191 -8.50 -22.71 -15.41
N ALA A 192 -9.55 -23.30 -16.00
CA ALA A 192 -9.59 -24.72 -16.33
C ALA A 192 -8.57 -25.10 -17.41
N GLU A 193 -8.30 -24.22 -18.37
CA GLU A 193 -7.20 -24.40 -19.34
C GLU A 193 -5.83 -24.31 -18.66
N LEU A 194 -5.65 -23.34 -17.76
CA LEU A 194 -4.37 -23.10 -17.08
C LEU A 194 -4.01 -24.21 -16.07
N PHE A 195 -4.97 -24.78 -15.35
CA PHE A 195 -4.70 -25.72 -14.26
C PHE A 195 -5.30 -27.12 -14.48
N GLY A 196 -6.18 -27.29 -15.46
CA GLY A 196 -6.95 -28.50 -15.70
C GLY A 196 -8.35 -28.42 -15.08
N ALA A 197 -9.36 -28.79 -15.86
CA ALA A 197 -10.75 -28.83 -15.41
C ALA A 197 -10.90 -29.74 -14.18
N GLY A 198 -11.65 -29.27 -13.17
CA GLY A 198 -11.92 -30.03 -11.94
C GLY A 198 -10.80 -30.02 -10.89
N THR A 199 -9.69 -29.32 -11.12
CA THR A 199 -8.61 -29.18 -10.13
C THR A 199 -8.83 -28.03 -9.14
N MET A 200 -9.60 -27.02 -9.52
CA MET A 200 -9.92 -25.86 -8.70
C MET A 200 -10.93 -26.25 -7.61
N LYS A 201 -10.58 -25.95 -6.35
CA LYS A 201 -11.42 -26.19 -5.17
C LYS A 201 -12.06 -24.93 -4.63
N TRP A 202 -11.41 -23.78 -4.85
CA TRP A 202 -11.89 -22.48 -4.43
C TRP A 202 -11.28 -21.40 -5.32
N VAL A 203 -12.06 -20.37 -5.64
CA VAL A 203 -11.64 -19.21 -6.43
C VAL A 203 -12.21 -17.96 -5.78
N TYR A 204 -11.36 -16.96 -5.59
CA TYR A 204 -11.73 -15.62 -5.14
C TYR A 204 -11.16 -14.59 -6.09
N ARG A 205 -12.00 -13.62 -6.44
CA ARG A 205 -11.67 -12.55 -7.38
C ARG A 205 -11.85 -11.22 -6.66
N LYS A 206 -10.82 -10.39 -6.74
CA LYS A 206 -10.81 -9.05 -6.17
C LYS A 206 -10.34 -8.06 -7.20
N GLU A 207 -11.01 -6.93 -7.24
CA GLU A 207 -10.67 -5.80 -8.09
C GLU A 207 -10.25 -4.65 -7.19
N TRP A 208 -9.21 -3.94 -7.62
CA TRP A 208 -8.79 -2.71 -6.99
C TRP A 208 -8.04 -1.81 -7.98
N ASP A 209 -8.14 -0.52 -7.73
CA ASP A 209 -7.29 0.50 -8.33
C ASP A 209 -5.98 0.50 -7.52
N ALA A 210 -4.95 -0.17 -8.07
CA ALA A 210 -3.83 -0.67 -7.29
C ALA A 210 -2.81 0.40 -6.91
N TYR A 211 -2.46 1.23 -7.88
CA TYR A 211 -1.46 2.29 -7.78
C TYR A 211 -1.71 3.28 -8.93
N PRO A 212 -1.28 4.54 -8.79
CA PRO A 212 -1.39 5.53 -9.86
C PRO A 212 -0.59 5.10 -11.09
N VAL A 213 -1.09 5.42 -12.27
CA VAL A 213 -0.30 5.29 -13.51
C VAL A 213 0.90 6.24 -13.39
N LEU A 214 2.09 5.66 -13.26
CA LEU A 214 3.34 6.39 -13.04
C LEU A 214 3.84 6.98 -14.37
N GLU A 215 3.24 8.08 -14.78
CA GLU A 215 3.72 8.89 -15.90
C GLU A 215 4.79 9.87 -15.40
N PRO A 216 5.78 10.23 -16.24
CA PRO A 216 6.72 11.29 -15.89
C PRO A 216 5.97 12.60 -15.62
N ILE A 217 6.09 13.12 -14.40
CA ILE A 217 5.48 14.37 -13.96
C ILE A 217 6.55 15.37 -13.52
N THR A 218 6.26 16.67 -13.68
CA THR A 218 7.15 17.77 -13.30
C THR A 218 6.78 18.42 -11.97
N GLU A 219 5.54 18.21 -11.52
CA GLU A 219 4.98 18.81 -10.31
C GLU A 219 4.35 17.74 -9.44
N TYR A 220 4.57 17.84 -8.13
CA TYR A 220 4.01 16.94 -7.12
C TYR A 220 3.01 17.70 -6.24
N PRO A 221 1.94 17.04 -5.76
CA PRO A 221 1.08 17.65 -4.76
C PRO A 221 1.89 17.98 -3.49
N PRO A 222 1.58 19.09 -2.80
CA PRO A 222 2.29 19.45 -1.58
C PRO A 222 1.90 18.52 -0.43
N ILE A 223 2.82 18.33 0.52
CA ILE A 223 2.57 17.53 1.74
C ILE A 223 1.59 18.24 2.66
N GLU A 224 1.64 19.57 2.79
CA GLU A 224 0.61 20.37 3.45
C GLU A 224 -0.26 21.01 2.37
N LEU A 225 -1.52 20.60 2.29
CA LEU A 225 -2.47 21.10 1.28
C LEU A 225 -3.11 22.43 1.71
N ASP A 226 -3.24 22.62 3.03
CA ASP A 226 -3.75 23.82 3.69
C ASP A 226 -3.33 23.79 5.17
N GLU A 227 -3.60 24.87 5.89
CA GLU A 227 -3.29 24.93 7.32
C GLU A 227 -3.92 23.77 8.10
N GLY A 228 -3.06 22.96 8.72
CA GLY A 228 -3.50 21.80 9.50
C GLY A 228 -3.98 20.62 8.65
N LEU A 229 -3.85 20.67 7.33
CA LEU A 229 -4.26 19.61 6.41
C LEU A 229 -3.05 19.03 5.66
N TYR A 230 -2.71 17.79 6.00
CA TYR A 230 -1.54 17.10 5.46
C TYR A 230 -1.95 15.95 4.55
N TYR A 231 -1.33 15.85 3.37
CA TYR A 231 -1.53 14.80 2.38
C TYR A 231 -0.39 13.80 2.39
N VAL A 232 -0.63 12.66 3.04
CA VAL A 232 0.36 11.59 3.19
C VAL A 232 0.65 10.91 1.84
N ASN A 233 -0.35 10.81 0.97
CA ASN A 233 -0.19 10.18 -0.35
C ASN A 233 0.44 11.10 -1.40
N ALA A 234 1.00 12.26 -1.00
CA ALA A 234 1.61 13.21 -1.93
C ALA A 234 2.73 12.61 -2.80
N LEU A 235 3.45 11.60 -2.27
CA LEU A 235 4.54 10.92 -2.97
C LEU A 235 4.10 9.72 -3.83
N GLU A 236 2.83 9.34 -3.79
CA GLU A 236 2.31 8.16 -4.50
C GLU A 236 2.51 8.25 -6.03
N PRO A 237 2.32 9.43 -6.68
CA PRO A 237 2.61 9.60 -8.11
C PRO A 237 4.10 9.48 -8.47
N MET A 238 5.01 9.60 -7.49
CA MET A 238 6.45 9.39 -7.68
C MET A 238 6.81 7.90 -7.54
N ILE A 239 6.47 7.32 -6.38
CA ILE A 239 6.81 5.95 -5.98
C ILE A 239 5.67 5.40 -5.12
N SER A 240 4.82 4.56 -5.72
CA SER A 240 3.65 3.97 -5.03
C SER A 240 4.02 2.67 -4.30
N THR A 241 4.73 2.79 -3.18
CA THR A 241 5.14 1.67 -2.33
C THR A 241 4.69 1.91 -0.87
N MET A 242 4.52 0.82 -0.11
CA MET A 242 4.14 0.93 1.31
C MET A 242 5.23 1.63 2.13
N GLU A 243 6.48 1.42 1.74
CA GLU A 243 7.67 2.01 2.31
C GLU A 243 7.65 3.54 2.16
N THR A 244 7.42 4.03 0.93
CA THR A 244 7.31 5.47 0.67
C THR A 244 6.12 6.07 1.42
N SER A 245 4.97 5.39 1.47
CA SER A 245 3.82 5.85 2.26
C SER A 245 4.13 5.94 3.76
N THR A 246 4.94 5.02 4.29
CA THR A 246 5.36 5.04 5.71
C THR A 246 6.31 6.21 5.98
N VAL A 247 7.27 6.44 5.09
CA VAL A 247 8.19 7.59 5.18
C VAL A 247 7.42 8.92 5.04
N ALA A 248 6.44 9.01 4.14
CA ALA A 248 5.62 10.19 3.96
C ALA A 248 4.73 10.47 5.19
N ALA A 249 4.11 9.43 5.74
CA ALA A 249 3.27 9.54 6.94
C ALA A 249 4.10 10.03 8.13
N ARG A 250 5.30 9.47 8.27
CA ARG A 250 6.30 9.96 9.20
C ARG A 250 6.49 11.47 8.88
N ASN A 251 6.97 11.87 7.70
CA ASN A 251 7.33 13.28 7.43
C ASN A 251 6.20 14.28 7.71
N ALA A 252 4.97 13.93 7.36
CA ALA A 252 3.79 14.74 7.65
C ALA A 252 3.59 14.99 9.15
N VAL A 253 3.77 13.96 10.00
CA VAL A 253 3.67 14.10 11.45
C VAL A 253 4.80 14.98 12.01
N ALA A 254 6.02 14.87 11.47
CA ALA A 254 7.12 15.75 11.86
C ALA A 254 6.78 17.23 11.61
N LEU A 255 6.26 17.55 10.42
CA LEU A 255 5.88 18.92 10.07
C LEU A 255 4.85 19.50 11.05
N LEU A 256 3.84 18.68 11.41
CA LEU A 256 2.84 19.10 12.40
C LEU A 256 3.47 19.35 13.78
N LEU A 257 4.29 18.42 14.27
CA LEU A 257 4.90 18.53 15.58
C LEU A 257 5.89 19.70 15.66
N GLU A 258 6.65 19.95 14.60
CA GLU A 258 7.52 21.11 14.48
C GLU A 258 6.71 22.41 14.55
N LYS A 259 5.57 22.48 13.85
CA LYS A 259 4.68 23.65 13.88
C LYS A 259 4.12 23.91 15.29
N TRP A 260 3.74 22.84 16.01
CA TRP A 260 3.08 22.96 17.32
C TRP A 260 4.04 23.13 18.50
N TYR A 261 5.20 22.48 18.44
CA TYR A 261 6.12 22.35 19.58
C TYR A 261 7.56 22.79 19.28
N GLY A 262 7.84 23.20 18.04
CA GLY A 262 9.15 23.66 17.59
C GLY A 262 10.08 22.55 17.11
N SER A 263 11.11 22.96 16.38
CA SER A 263 12.10 22.09 15.72
C SER A 263 12.92 21.24 16.68
N GLU A 264 13.09 21.68 17.93
CA GLU A 264 13.86 20.98 18.96
C GLU A 264 13.22 19.63 19.33
N LEU A 265 11.87 19.55 19.38
CA LEU A 265 11.16 18.30 19.68
C LEU A 265 11.39 17.26 18.59
N VAL A 266 11.31 17.68 17.32
CA VAL A 266 11.44 16.79 16.16
C VAL A 266 12.90 16.39 15.99
N HIS A 267 13.84 17.33 15.98
CA HIS A 267 15.24 17.03 15.68
C HIS A 267 16.09 16.62 16.89
N GLY A 268 15.52 16.57 18.09
CA GLY A 268 16.22 16.22 19.33
C GLY A 268 17.11 17.34 19.90
N GLY A 269 17.08 18.51 19.26
CA GLY A 269 17.74 19.72 19.73
C GLY A 269 19.28 19.73 19.68
N LYS A 270 19.89 20.64 20.44
CA LYS A 270 21.37 20.84 20.45
C LYS A 270 22.16 19.69 21.07
N ASP A 271 21.51 18.84 21.87
CA ASP A 271 22.15 17.83 22.72
C ASP A 271 22.19 16.43 22.10
N CYS A 272 22.23 16.33 20.76
CA CYS A 272 22.33 15.03 20.10
C CYS A 272 23.75 14.45 20.09
N PRO A 273 23.94 13.16 20.44
CA PRO A 273 25.26 12.52 20.49
C PRO A 273 26.07 12.59 19.18
N TRP A 274 25.40 12.64 18.03
CA TRP A 274 26.05 12.77 16.72
C TRP A 274 26.41 14.21 16.33
N ARG A 275 25.97 15.21 17.09
CA ARG A 275 26.29 16.64 16.85
C ARG A 275 27.60 17.04 17.51
N SER A 276 27.96 16.40 18.62
CA SER A 276 29.22 16.58 19.35
C SER A 276 30.42 15.85 18.73
N SER A 277 30.20 14.97 17.76
CA SER A 277 31.25 14.23 17.04
C SER A 277 31.74 14.90 15.76
N ARG A 278 31.23 16.09 15.41
CA ARG A 278 31.85 16.92 14.36
C ARG A 278 33.20 17.43 14.87
N PRO A 279 34.32 17.15 14.17
CA PRO A 279 35.61 17.70 14.57
C PRO A 279 35.53 19.22 14.62
N ALA A 280 35.99 19.81 15.72
CA ALA A 280 36.06 21.25 15.92
C ALA A 280 36.99 21.87 14.86
N GLY A 281 36.42 22.28 13.73
CA GLY A 281 37.19 22.81 12.60
C GLY A 281 36.36 23.31 11.42
N GLU A 282 35.15 22.78 11.18
CA GLU A 282 34.29 23.26 10.09
C GLU A 282 33.22 24.24 10.60
N GLY A 283 33.59 25.52 10.56
CA GLY A 283 32.76 26.69 10.27
C GLY A 283 31.34 26.80 10.87
N LYS A 284 31.17 27.79 11.76
CA LYS A 284 29.93 28.56 11.86
C LYS A 284 29.62 29.18 10.48
N GLY A 285 28.76 28.55 9.70
CA GLY A 285 28.06 29.21 8.60
C GLY A 285 26.83 29.92 9.16
N SER A 286 27.01 31.19 9.53
CA SER A 286 25.89 32.14 9.57
C SER A 286 25.39 32.32 8.15
N ALA A 287 24.10 32.65 8.01
CA ALA A 287 23.52 33.13 6.77
C ALA A 287 24.35 34.28 6.16
N ASP A 288 24.27 34.34 4.83
CA ASP A 288 24.62 35.43 3.92
C ASP A 288 26.01 35.41 3.24
N ASN A 289 25.91 35.34 1.90
CA ASN A 289 26.77 35.86 0.82
C ASN A 289 27.59 34.87 -0.02
N ASP A 290 27.41 35.09 -1.32
CA ASP A 290 28.03 34.48 -2.50
C ASP A 290 29.56 34.66 -2.54
N GLU A 291 30.28 33.66 -3.06
CA GLU A 291 31.19 33.77 -4.22
C GLU A 291 31.94 32.44 -4.46
N GLU A 292 32.15 32.12 -5.74
CA GLU A 292 32.93 30.99 -6.24
C GLU A 292 34.39 31.08 -5.75
N ASP A 293 35.01 29.94 -5.42
CA ASP A 293 36.35 29.59 -5.92
C ASP A 293 36.70 28.15 -5.52
N GLY A 294 37.25 27.41 -6.49
CA GLY A 294 37.52 25.99 -6.38
C GLY A 294 38.80 25.65 -5.63
N GLU A 295 38.72 24.66 -4.75
CA GLU A 295 39.83 23.75 -4.47
C GLU A 295 39.33 22.40 -3.94
N ILE A 296 39.73 21.31 -4.61
CA ILE A 296 39.35 19.94 -4.27
C ILE A 296 40.21 19.46 -3.10
N HIS A 297 39.69 19.54 -1.88
CA HIS A 297 40.30 18.86 -0.74
C HIS A 297 39.86 17.40 -0.66
N LYS A 298 40.83 16.49 -0.83
CA LYS A 298 40.69 15.03 -0.63
C LYS A 298 40.34 14.71 0.83
N GLY A 299 39.05 14.66 1.14
CA GLY A 299 38.52 14.11 2.38
C GLY A 299 38.56 12.57 2.36
N ARG A 300 39.13 11.98 3.42
CA ARG A 300 39.33 10.55 3.61
C ARG A 300 37.98 9.80 3.59
N GLN A 301 37.74 9.03 2.54
CA GLN A 301 36.52 8.25 2.34
C GLN A 301 36.38 7.20 3.46
N LYS A 302 35.40 7.38 4.37
CA LYS A 302 34.99 6.30 5.28
C LYS A 302 34.25 5.25 4.44
N THR A 303 34.89 4.09 4.26
CA THR A 303 34.24 2.90 3.74
C THR A 303 33.27 2.38 4.80
N TYR A 304 31.97 2.48 4.52
CA TYR A 304 30.95 1.78 5.29
C TYR A 304 30.91 0.32 4.82
N SER A 305 31.18 -0.60 5.74
CA SER A 305 30.97 -2.03 5.57
C SER A 305 29.50 -2.33 5.85
N TRP A 306 28.82 -3.01 4.93
CA TRP A 306 27.38 -3.32 5.04
C TRP A 306 27.08 -4.46 6.03
N ASP A 307 28.10 -5.10 6.60
CA ASP A 307 27.97 -6.32 7.41
C ASP A 307 28.17 -6.11 8.93
N GLU A 308 28.39 -4.88 9.39
CA GLU A 308 28.40 -4.59 10.83
C GLU A 308 26.97 -4.32 11.29
N ALA A 309 26.40 -5.28 12.03
CA ALA A 309 25.18 -5.05 12.80
C ALA A 309 25.47 -3.92 13.80
N VAL A 310 24.86 -2.75 13.57
CA VAL A 310 24.85 -1.67 14.54
C VAL A 310 23.93 -2.10 15.68
N GLU A 311 24.49 -2.81 16.67
CA GLU A 311 23.84 -3.03 17.95
C GLU A 311 23.63 -1.68 18.63
N GLY A 312 22.39 -1.22 18.68
CA GLY A 312 22.01 0.00 19.42
C GLY A 312 21.40 1.13 18.61
N ASP A 313 21.28 1.01 17.28
CA ASP A 313 20.37 1.89 16.53
C ASP A 313 18.93 1.36 16.71
N GLU A 314 18.43 1.52 17.95
CA GLU A 314 17.02 1.78 18.13
C GLU A 314 16.67 2.91 17.16
N TRP A 315 15.74 2.61 16.25
CA TRP A 315 15.20 3.51 15.26
C TRP A 315 14.48 4.67 15.98
N SER A 316 15.26 5.56 16.61
CA SER A 316 14.87 6.52 17.63
C SER A 316 14.33 7.78 16.95
N GLY A 317 13.19 7.62 16.29
CA GLY A 317 12.38 8.69 15.70
C GLY A 317 13.17 9.75 14.90
N TRP A 318 12.60 10.94 14.80
CA TRP A 318 13.09 12.11 14.05
C TRP A 318 14.44 12.68 14.48
N GLY A 319 14.86 12.37 15.70
CA GLY A 319 16.05 12.90 16.35
C GLY A 319 16.36 12.18 17.66
N CYS A 320 17.48 12.52 18.29
CA CYS A 320 18.10 11.74 19.38
C CYS A 320 17.25 11.61 20.66
N ARG A 321 16.16 12.37 20.74
CA ARG A 321 15.24 12.45 21.89
C ARG A 321 13.79 12.18 21.51
N SER A 322 13.56 11.62 20.33
CA SER A 322 12.22 11.41 19.78
C SER A 322 11.64 10.02 20.07
N GLY A 323 12.24 9.31 21.05
CA GLY A 323 11.78 8.02 21.60
C GLY A 323 11.33 8.16 23.04
#